data_AF-A0A133YAZ2-F1
#
_entry.id   AF-A0A133YAZ2-F1
#
_cell.length_a   1.000
_cell.length_b   1.000
_cell.length_c   1.000
_cell.angle_alpha   90.00
_cell.angle_beta   90.00
_cell.angle_gamma   90.00
#
_symmetry.space_group_name_H-M   'P 1'
#
loop_
_entity.id
_entity.type
_entity.pdbx_description
1 polymer ?
#
loop_
_entity_poly.entity_id
_entity_poly.type
_entity_poly.pdbx_seq_one_letter_code
_entity_poly.pdbx_strand_id
1 'polypeptide(L)'
;MIKNIVYDFGGVLVQYDFMRFFTQLLGSREKARWFLNKVFTSELNNEMDRGVHEPAYFFEQQKRLWPEYREALDAFDKHYTDIFTHESEGIRESMLDLKKRGYRLLGLSNWSSRVNDVMEKFDIFELLDGYVISKDVYQLKPDAEIYHTFLHKFNVQADECVFIDDKPENIEGAKAVGMYGIVYENTRQLLHELEPLLLPYTFEQATPDNETEIWNIVHQAALDMARKGRHQWDENYPPREHIAHDIERGNGYVMKLNGETAGYTAVSFDGEPSYEQLKGRWLSDQPYATMHRIAIAEAYHGRGLARLLFTEAERICRKRQIGSIRIDTNYDNVEMLHLIDCLGFTRCGLCYYDHEGRKVERIACEKLLKHGKL
;
A
#
# COMPACT_ATOMS: atom_id res chain seq x y z
N MET A 1 7.88 10.11 8.79
CA MET A 1 6.53 10.23 9.37
C MET A 1 5.67 10.86 8.29
N ILE A 2 4.47 10.33 8.08
CA ILE A 2 3.58 10.85 7.04
C ILE A 2 3.22 12.31 7.34
N LYS A 3 3.24 13.13 6.29
CA LYS A 3 2.80 14.53 6.33
C LYS A 3 1.78 14.84 5.23
N ASN A 4 1.82 14.09 4.14
CA ASN A 4 1.04 14.34 2.94
C ASN A 4 0.16 13.13 2.61
N ILE A 5 -1.13 13.36 2.45
CA ILE A 5 -2.10 12.38 1.99
C ILE A 5 -2.46 12.73 0.55
N VAL A 6 -2.18 11.82 -0.36
CA VAL A 6 -2.27 12.06 -1.80
C VAL A 6 -3.40 11.21 -2.37
N TYR A 7 -4.42 11.84 -2.93
CA TYR A 7 -5.60 11.17 -3.46
C TYR A 7 -5.58 11.14 -4.98
N ASP A 8 -5.88 9.99 -5.57
CA ASP A 8 -6.49 9.97 -6.89
C ASP A 8 -7.90 10.57 -6.84
N PHE A 9 -8.45 10.94 -8.00
CA PHE A 9 -9.72 11.62 -8.07
C PHE A 9 -10.86 10.67 -8.44
N GLY A 10 -10.82 10.07 -9.63
CA GLY A 10 -11.84 9.12 -10.07
C GLY A 10 -11.71 7.80 -9.32
N GLY A 11 -12.81 7.24 -8.83
CA GLY A 11 -12.81 5.99 -8.07
C GLY A 11 -12.44 6.17 -6.59
N VAL A 12 -11.80 7.29 -6.22
CA VAL A 12 -11.40 7.62 -4.85
C VAL A 12 -12.20 8.81 -4.28
N LEU A 13 -12.06 10.02 -4.82
CA LEU A 13 -12.82 11.19 -4.36
C LEU A 13 -14.24 11.19 -4.91
N VAL A 14 -14.39 10.89 -6.20
CA VAL A 14 -15.66 10.85 -6.92
C VAL A 14 -15.86 9.54 -7.65
N GLN A 15 -17.07 8.99 -7.58
CA GLN A 15 -17.44 7.76 -8.25
C GLN A 15 -17.86 8.04 -9.69
N TYR A 16 -17.49 7.14 -10.59
CA TYR A 16 -17.78 7.23 -12.02
C TYR A 16 -18.30 5.90 -12.58
N ASP A 17 -19.21 5.95 -13.55
CA ASP A 17 -19.75 4.73 -14.16
C ASP A 17 -19.98 4.89 -15.67
N PHE A 18 -18.91 4.68 -16.45
CA PHE A 18 -18.97 4.64 -17.91
C PHE A 18 -19.93 3.57 -18.43
N MET A 19 -19.99 2.40 -17.78
CA MET A 19 -20.82 1.29 -18.23
C MET A 19 -22.31 1.66 -18.14
N ARG A 20 -22.74 2.26 -17.03
CA ARG A 20 -24.10 2.75 -16.85
C ARG A 20 -24.42 3.86 -17.83
N PHE A 21 -23.54 4.86 -17.98
CA PHE A 21 -23.73 5.96 -18.91
C PHE A 21 -23.96 5.45 -20.35
N PHE A 22 -23.06 4.62 -20.85
CA PHE A 22 -23.19 4.08 -22.20
C PHE A 22 -24.31 3.05 -22.35
N THR A 23 -24.71 2.35 -21.27
CA THR A 23 -25.88 1.46 -21.31
C THR A 23 -27.16 2.26 -21.54
N GLN A 24 -27.30 3.41 -20.88
CA GLN A 24 -28.45 4.30 -21.07
C GLN A 24 -28.43 4.92 -22.49
N LEU A 25 -27.24 5.34 -22.95
CA LEU A 25 -27.07 5.97 -24.25
C LEU A 25 -27.28 5.01 -25.43
N LEU A 26 -26.76 3.78 -25.35
CA LEU A 26 -26.76 2.80 -26.45
C LEU A 26 -27.90 1.77 -26.35
N GLY A 27 -28.66 1.80 -25.25
CA GLY A 27 -29.84 0.98 -25.02
C GLY A 27 -29.59 -0.45 -24.53
N SER A 28 -28.33 -0.89 -24.38
CA SER A 28 -28.02 -2.17 -23.72
C SER A 28 -26.60 -2.22 -23.17
N ARG A 29 -26.42 -3.02 -22.10
CA ARG A 29 -25.10 -3.25 -21.48
C ARG A 29 -24.12 -3.94 -22.43
N GLU A 30 -24.61 -4.78 -23.33
CA GLU A 30 -23.79 -5.45 -24.34
C GLU A 30 -23.23 -4.45 -25.36
N LYS A 31 -24.07 -3.54 -25.86
CA LYS A 31 -23.63 -2.47 -26.78
C LYS A 31 -22.65 -1.52 -26.10
N ALA A 32 -22.91 -1.15 -24.85
CA ALA A 32 -22.01 -0.33 -24.04
C ALA A 32 -20.63 -0.99 -23.86
N ARG A 33 -20.62 -2.28 -23.51
CA ARG A 33 -19.39 -3.07 -23.40
C ARG A 33 -18.62 -3.08 -24.73
N TRP A 34 -19.31 -3.35 -25.82
CA TRP A 34 -18.67 -3.37 -27.14
C TRP A 34 -18.09 -2.01 -27.51
N PHE A 35 -18.85 -0.93 -27.28
CA PHE A 35 -18.41 0.45 -27.52
C PHE A 35 -17.14 0.80 -26.73
N LEU A 36 -17.12 0.51 -25.43
CA LEU A 36 -15.96 0.75 -24.56
C LEU A 36 -14.75 -0.14 -24.91
N ASN A 37 -14.95 -1.26 -25.60
CA ASN A 37 -13.87 -2.15 -26.03
C ASN A 37 -13.35 -1.86 -27.44
N LYS A 38 -14.08 -1.10 -28.27
CA LYS A 38 -13.79 -0.92 -29.70
C LYS A 38 -13.74 0.52 -30.17
N VAL A 39 -14.61 1.38 -29.63
CA VAL A 39 -14.76 2.78 -30.06
C VAL A 39 -14.06 3.71 -29.07
N PHE A 40 -14.32 3.54 -27.77
CA PHE A 40 -13.71 4.34 -26.71
C PHE A 40 -12.90 3.44 -25.77
N THR A 41 -11.73 3.01 -26.25
CA THR A 41 -10.89 2.05 -25.54
C THR A 41 -10.12 2.68 -24.38
N SER A 42 -9.61 1.84 -23.49
CA SER A 42 -8.69 2.25 -22.41
C SER A 42 -7.47 2.99 -22.94
N GLU A 43 -6.91 2.56 -24.07
CA GLU A 43 -5.74 3.19 -24.68
C GLU A 43 -6.08 4.60 -25.17
N LEU A 44 -7.25 4.76 -25.81
CA LEU A 44 -7.72 6.08 -26.23
C LEU A 44 -7.96 7.00 -25.02
N ASN A 45 -8.58 6.49 -23.96
CA ASN A 45 -8.78 7.25 -22.73
C ASN A 45 -7.44 7.68 -22.11
N ASN A 46 -6.44 6.79 -22.08
CA ASN A 46 -5.10 7.14 -21.60
C ASN A 46 -4.42 8.22 -22.46
N GLU A 47 -4.57 8.18 -23.79
CA GLU A 47 -4.05 9.24 -24.67
C GLU A 47 -4.74 10.59 -24.43
N MET A 48 -6.05 10.57 -24.18
CA MET A 48 -6.80 11.76 -23.76
C MET A 48 -6.33 12.27 -22.40
N ASP A 49 -6.12 11.38 -21.43
CA ASP A 49 -5.65 11.74 -20.10
C ASP A 49 -4.22 12.28 -20.12
N ARG A 50 -3.37 11.82 -21.05
CA ARG A 50 -2.03 12.40 -21.24
C ARG A 50 -2.11 13.87 -21.68
N GLY A 51 -3.19 14.26 -22.36
CA GLY A 51 -3.47 15.66 -22.70
C GLY A 51 -2.64 16.25 -23.84
N VAL A 52 -1.93 15.44 -24.63
CA VAL A 52 -1.14 15.91 -25.79
C VAL A 52 -2.02 16.61 -26.84
N HIS A 53 -3.28 16.19 -26.94
CA HIS A 53 -4.31 16.83 -27.75
C HIS A 53 -5.57 17.10 -26.93
N GLU A 54 -6.35 18.10 -27.34
CA GLU A 54 -7.67 18.35 -26.75
C GLU A 54 -8.65 17.20 -27.04
N PRO A 55 -9.61 16.89 -26.15
CA PRO A 55 -10.60 15.82 -26.32
C PRO A 55 -11.29 15.83 -27.69
N ALA A 56 -11.61 17.01 -28.22
CA ALA A 56 -12.24 17.17 -29.53
C ALA A 56 -11.44 16.52 -30.67
N TYR A 57 -10.11 16.53 -30.60
CA TYR A 57 -9.26 15.84 -31.59
C TYR A 57 -9.56 14.34 -31.60
N PHE A 58 -9.58 13.70 -30.43
CA PHE A 58 -9.83 12.26 -30.30
C PHE A 58 -11.25 11.89 -30.74
N PHE A 59 -12.24 12.70 -30.35
CA PHE A 59 -13.63 12.48 -30.77
C PHE A 59 -13.79 12.58 -32.28
N GLU A 60 -13.16 13.55 -32.95
CA GLU A 60 -13.21 13.66 -34.41
C GLU A 60 -12.53 12.48 -35.12
N GLN A 61 -11.44 11.93 -34.56
CA GLN A 61 -10.86 10.69 -35.10
C GLN A 61 -11.82 9.50 -34.94
N GLN A 62 -12.40 9.30 -33.75
CA GLN A 62 -13.32 8.19 -33.52
C GLN A 62 -14.60 8.31 -34.36
N LYS A 63 -15.12 9.52 -34.56
CA LYS A 63 -16.28 9.78 -35.44
C LYS A 63 -16.02 9.47 -36.91
N ARG A 64 -14.75 9.48 -37.35
CA ARG A 64 -14.35 9.07 -38.72
C ARG A 64 -14.19 7.55 -38.83
N LEU A 65 -13.63 6.93 -37.80
CA LEU A 65 -13.44 5.47 -37.75
C LEU A 65 -14.76 4.72 -37.52
N TRP A 66 -15.68 5.33 -36.76
CA TRP A 66 -16.94 4.75 -36.33
C TRP A 66 -18.12 5.69 -36.63
N PRO A 67 -18.46 5.92 -37.90
CA PRO A 67 -19.53 6.85 -38.29
C PRO A 67 -20.89 6.53 -37.68
N GLU A 68 -21.19 5.25 -37.43
CA GLU A 68 -22.42 4.78 -36.81
C GLU A 68 -22.55 5.16 -35.32
N TYR A 69 -21.45 5.56 -34.69
CA TYR A 69 -21.39 5.95 -33.28
C TYR A 69 -21.20 7.46 -33.07
N ARG A 70 -21.34 8.28 -34.12
CA ARG A 70 -21.15 9.74 -34.04
C ARG A 70 -22.04 10.38 -32.97
N GLU A 71 -23.33 10.05 -32.94
CA GLU A 71 -24.27 10.57 -31.95
C GLU A 71 -23.89 10.18 -30.52
N ALA A 72 -23.39 8.96 -30.33
CA ALA A 72 -22.93 8.50 -29.02
C ALA A 72 -21.67 9.24 -28.56
N LEU A 73 -20.73 9.51 -29.47
CA LEU A 73 -19.52 10.28 -29.19
C LEU A 73 -19.84 11.75 -28.92
N ASP A 74 -20.76 12.37 -29.66
CA ASP A 74 -21.24 13.73 -29.41
C ASP A 74 -21.95 13.84 -28.06
N ALA A 75 -22.81 12.87 -27.74
CA ALA A 75 -23.50 12.83 -26.45
C ALA A 75 -22.50 12.63 -25.30
N PHE A 76 -21.50 11.76 -25.47
CA PHE A 76 -20.45 11.56 -24.47
C PHE A 76 -19.63 12.84 -24.23
N ASP A 77 -19.22 13.53 -25.30
CA ASP A 77 -18.48 14.79 -25.19
C ASP A 77 -19.27 15.87 -24.45
N LYS A 78 -20.57 15.96 -24.73
CA LYS A 78 -21.47 16.95 -24.13
C LYS A 78 -21.88 16.62 -22.69
N HIS A 79 -22.05 15.34 -22.37
CA HIS A 79 -22.59 14.85 -21.10
C HIS A 79 -21.52 14.16 -20.24
N TYR A 80 -20.24 14.47 -20.45
CA TYR A 80 -19.13 13.83 -19.76
C TYR A 80 -19.27 13.89 -18.22
N THR A 81 -19.71 15.03 -17.68
CA THR A 81 -19.90 15.22 -16.23
C THR A 81 -20.99 14.34 -15.63
N ASP A 82 -21.90 13.80 -16.43
CA ASP A 82 -23.01 12.93 -15.96
C ASP A 82 -22.50 11.52 -15.59
N ILE A 83 -21.29 11.17 -16.03
CA ILE A 83 -20.62 9.91 -15.69
C ILE A 83 -20.22 9.90 -14.20
N PHE A 84 -19.90 11.07 -13.65
CA PHE A 84 -19.50 11.25 -12.26
C PHE A 84 -20.73 11.52 -11.40
N THR A 85 -21.05 10.58 -10.52
CA THR A 85 -22.36 10.51 -9.87
C THR A 85 -22.41 11.20 -8.51
N HIS A 86 -21.44 10.90 -7.65
CA HIS A 86 -21.38 11.37 -6.28
C HIS A 86 -19.95 11.25 -5.73
N GLU A 87 -19.71 11.91 -4.60
CA GLU A 87 -18.50 11.68 -3.80
C GLU A 87 -18.50 10.26 -3.23
N SER A 88 -17.32 9.68 -3.01
CA SER A 88 -17.23 8.39 -2.33
C SER A 88 -17.75 8.50 -0.89
N GLU A 89 -18.51 7.50 -0.45
CA GLU A 89 -19.14 7.53 0.87
C GLU A 89 -18.11 7.67 2.00
N GLY A 90 -18.27 8.69 2.84
CA GLY A 90 -17.40 8.96 4.00
C GLY A 90 -16.06 9.65 3.70
N ILE A 91 -15.69 9.80 2.41
CA ILE A 91 -14.34 10.28 2.05
C ILE A 91 -14.17 11.74 2.45
N ARG A 92 -15.20 12.58 2.30
CA ARG A 92 -15.20 13.99 2.70
C ARG A 92 -14.96 14.15 4.20
N GLU A 93 -15.66 13.39 5.03
CA GLU A 93 -15.51 13.42 6.48
C GLU A 93 -14.08 13.02 6.87
N SER A 94 -13.51 12.01 6.20
CA SER A 94 -12.12 11.60 6.43
C SER A 94 -11.12 12.70 6.08
N MET A 95 -11.30 13.38 4.95
CA MET A 95 -10.43 14.49 4.53
C MET A 95 -10.50 15.64 5.52
N LEU A 96 -11.69 16.01 5.98
CA LEU A 96 -11.87 17.06 6.98
C LEU A 96 -11.19 16.72 8.31
N ASP A 97 -11.27 15.46 8.77
CA ASP A 97 -10.55 15.00 9.96
C ASP A 97 -9.03 15.10 9.79
N LEU A 98 -8.50 14.59 8.68
CA LEU A 98 -7.07 14.61 8.38
C LEU A 98 -6.54 16.04 8.29
N LYS A 99 -7.29 16.95 7.67
CA LYS A 99 -6.93 18.37 7.60
C LYS A 99 -6.90 19.03 8.98
N LYS A 100 -7.87 18.71 9.86
CA LYS A 100 -7.88 19.18 11.26
C LYS A 100 -6.69 18.66 12.06
N ARG A 101 -6.23 17.44 11.76
CA ARG A 101 -5.02 16.83 12.35
C ARG A 101 -3.71 17.40 11.79
N GLY A 102 -3.79 18.34 10.83
CA GLY A 102 -2.63 19.05 10.28
C GLY A 102 -1.97 18.36 9.09
N TYR A 103 -2.60 17.32 8.52
CA TYR A 103 -2.10 16.69 7.30
C TYR A 103 -2.39 17.56 6.08
N ARG A 104 -1.42 17.60 5.16
CA ARG A 104 -1.59 18.24 3.86
C ARG A 104 -2.31 17.27 2.93
N LEU A 105 -3.38 17.73 2.28
CA LEU A 105 -4.15 16.91 1.34
C LEU A 105 -3.79 17.31 -0.08
N LEU A 106 -3.31 16.39 -0.90
CA LEU A 106 -2.85 16.65 -2.26
C LEU A 106 -3.54 15.73 -3.26
N GLY A 107 -3.58 16.14 -4.52
CA GLY A 107 -4.15 15.36 -5.63
C GLY A 107 -3.11 14.86 -6.63
N LEU A 108 -3.27 13.64 -7.12
CA LEU A 108 -2.50 13.10 -8.24
C LEU A 108 -3.39 12.21 -9.12
N SER A 109 -3.79 12.71 -10.30
CA SER A 109 -4.77 12.01 -11.13
C SER A 109 -4.38 11.93 -12.61
N ASN A 110 -4.67 10.78 -13.23
CA ASN A 110 -4.71 10.65 -14.68
C ASN A 110 -6.08 11.15 -15.13
N TRP A 111 -6.12 12.32 -15.74
CA TRP A 111 -7.37 12.92 -16.20
C TRP A 111 -7.12 13.92 -17.34
N SER A 112 -7.93 13.85 -18.39
CA SER A 112 -7.96 14.82 -19.48
C SER A 112 -8.40 16.22 -19.03
N SER A 113 -8.41 17.19 -19.96
CA SER A 113 -8.87 18.57 -19.69
C SER A 113 -10.31 18.66 -19.15
N ARG A 114 -11.11 17.59 -19.28
CA ARG A 114 -12.44 17.43 -18.69
C ARG A 114 -12.49 17.42 -17.16
N VAL A 115 -11.35 17.26 -16.49
CA VAL A 115 -11.27 17.32 -15.02
C VAL A 115 -11.86 18.61 -14.46
N ASN A 116 -11.70 19.74 -15.16
CA ASN A 116 -12.15 21.05 -14.69
C ASN A 116 -13.68 21.07 -14.54
N ASP A 117 -14.41 20.53 -15.52
CA ASP A 117 -15.88 20.48 -15.51
C ASP A 117 -16.40 19.65 -14.32
N VAL A 118 -15.66 18.60 -13.93
CA VAL A 118 -16.01 17.76 -12.78
C VAL A 118 -15.61 18.40 -11.46
N MET A 119 -14.48 19.12 -11.43
CA MET A 119 -14.06 19.86 -10.25
C MET A 119 -15.04 21.00 -9.90
N GLU A 120 -15.61 21.67 -10.90
CA GLU A 120 -16.68 22.66 -10.70
C GLU A 120 -17.98 22.04 -10.17
N LYS A 121 -18.21 20.75 -10.40
CA LYS A 121 -19.41 20.04 -9.96
C LYS A 121 -19.35 19.56 -8.51
N PHE A 122 -18.15 19.33 -7.96
CA PHE A 122 -17.98 18.72 -6.64
C PHE A 122 -17.03 19.53 -5.75
N ASP A 123 -17.57 20.16 -4.70
CA ASP A 123 -16.79 21.01 -3.78
C ASP A 123 -15.74 20.23 -2.96
N ILE A 124 -15.67 18.89 -3.06
CA ILE A 124 -14.69 18.09 -2.33
C ILE A 124 -13.26 18.42 -2.77
N PHE A 125 -13.07 18.82 -4.03
CA PHE A 125 -11.75 19.19 -4.55
C PHE A 125 -11.19 20.46 -3.88
N GLU A 126 -12.04 21.32 -3.30
CA GLU A 126 -11.61 22.48 -2.52
C GLU A 126 -10.88 22.10 -1.21
N LEU A 127 -11.03 20.85 -0.75
CA LEU A 127 -10.30 20.36 0.42
C LEU A 127 -8.82 20.10 0.14
N LEU A 128 -8.43 19.99 -1.13
CA LEU A 128 -7.05 19.75 -1.55
C LEU A 128 -6.23 21.05 -1.48
N ASP A 129 -5.03 20.95 -0.93
CA ASP A 129 -4.05 22.04 -0.86
C ASP A 129 -3.23 22.19 -2.16
N GLY A 130 -3.53 21.38 -3.17
CA GLY A 130 -2.93 21.39 -4.50
C GLY A 130 -2.99 20.02 -5.17
N TYR A 131 -2.79 19.98 -6.49
CA TYR A 131 -2.80 18.73 -7.25
C TYR A 131 -1.87 18.73 -8.48
N VAL A 132 -1.60 17.54 -9.02
CA VAL A 132 -1.03 17.30 -10.35
C VAL A 132 -2.03 16.49 -11.17
N ILE A 133 -2.38 16.99 -12.35
CA ILE A 133 -3.20 16.27 -13.33
C ILE A 133 -2.30 15.90 -14.52
N SER A 134 -2.41 14.67 -15.00
CA SER A 134 -1.63 14.17 -16.14
C SER A 134 -1.66 15.10 -17.36
N LYS A 135 -2.82 15.69 -17.68
CA LYS A 135 -2.96 16.62 -18.82
C LYS A 135 -2.08 17.88 -18.73
N ASP A 136 -1.69 18.29 -17.52
CA ASP A 136 -0.85 19.48 -17.30
C ASP A 136 0.64 19.18 -17.42
N VAL A 137 1.03 17.90 -17.33
CA VAL A 137 2.43 17.47 -17.28
C VAL A 137 2.80 16.45 -18.36
N TYR A 138 1.81 15.99 -19.14
CA TYR A 138 1.94 14.99 -20.21
C TYR A 138 2.53 13.64 -19.76
N GLN A 139 2.31 13.30 -18.49
CA GLN A 139 2.80 12.07 -17.85
C GLN A 139 1.62 11.33 -17.22
N LEU A 140 1.67 10.00 -17.19
CA LEU A 140 0.59 9.16 -16.66
C LEU A 140 1.11 8.30 -15.52
N LYS A 141 0.26 8.05 -14.52
CA LYS A 141 0.40 6.88 -13.65
C LYS A 141 0.22 5.61 -14.50
N PRO A 142 0.96 4.52 -14.27
CA PRO A 142 1.90 4.29 -13.17
C PRO A 142 3.37 4.63 -13.50
N ASP A 143 3.65 5.44 -14.51
CA ASP A 143 5.03 5.78 -14.91
C ASP A 143 5.71 6.63 -13.81
N ALA A 144 6.99 6.34 -13.52
CA ALA A 144 7.72 6.94 -12.39
C ALA A 144 7.80 8.48 -12.48
N GLU A 145 7.83 9.01 -13.71
CA GLU A 145 7.96 10.43 -14.02
C GLU A 145 6.87 11.27 -13.35
N ILE A 146 5.61 10.82 -13.35
CA ILE A 146 4.51 11.62 -12.79
C ILE A 146 4.64 11.78 -11.28
N TYR A 147 5.08 10.73 -10.58
CA TYR A 147 5.29 10.79 -9.14
C TYR A 147 6.48 11.68 -8.80
N HIS A 148 7.58 11.61 -9.56
CA HIS A 148 8.71 12.52 -9.37
C HIS A 148 8.33 13.99 -9.63
N THR A 149 7.55 14.26 -10.68
CA THR A 149 6.99 15.59 -10.95
C THR A 149 6.12 16.08 -9.79
N PHE A 150 5.28 15.21 -9.24
CA PHE A 150 4.47 15.51 -8.05
C PHE A 150 5.34 15.87 -6.83
N LEU A 151 6.32 15.02 -6.48
CA LEU A 151 7.22 15.23 -5.35
C LEU A 151 7.98 16.56 -5.48
N HIS A 152 8.48 16.85 -6.68
CA HIS A 152 9.19 18.10 -6.98
C HIS A 152 8.27 19.33 -6.89
N LYS A 153 7.08 19.28 -7.50
CA LYS A 153 6.11 20.40 -7.51
C LYS A 153 5.74 20.83 -6.09
N PHE A 154 5.53 19.87 -5.19
CA PHE A 154 5.11 20.16 -3.83
C PHE A 154 6.25 20.27 -2.82
N ASN A 155 7.49 20.03 -3.26
CA ASN A 155 8.69 19.99 -2.43
C ASN A 155 8.52 19.04 -1.22
N VAL A 156 8.10 17.81 -1.48
CA VAL A 156 7.84 16.77 -0.47
C VAL A 156 8.72 15.55 -0.71
N GLN A 157 9.04 14.82 0.36
CA GLN A 157 9.77 13.56 0.27
C GLN A 157 8.80 12.39 0.09
N ALA A 158 9.22 11.37 -0.65
CA ALA A 158 8.38 10.21 -0.97
C ALA A 158 7.94 9.47 0.31
N ASP A 159 8.85 9.29 1.27
CA ASP A 159 8.61 8.61 2.55
C ASP A 159 7.77 9.44 3.55
N GLU A 160 7.35 10.64 3.17
CA GLU A 160 6.38 11.48 3.91
C GLU A 160 5.00 11.49 3.25
N CYS A 161 4.80 10.71 2.18
CA CYS A 161 3.57 10.66 1.40
C CYS A 161 2.89 9.28 1.44
N VAL A 162 1.56 9.27 1.62
CA VAL A 162 0.72 8.10 1.34
C VAL A 162 -0.14 8.39 0.12
N PHE A 163 -0.01 7.57 -0.92
CA PHE A 163 -0.84 7.66 -2.12
C PHE A 163 -2.02 6.69 -2.06
N ILE A 164 -3.21 7.19 -2.41
CA ILE A 164 -4.48 6.48 -2.34
C ILE A 164 -5.07 6.47 -3.75
N ASP A 165 -5.24 5.28 -4.33
CA ASP A 165 -5.67 5.07 -5.71
C ASP A 165 -6.47 3.76 -5.80
N ASP A 166 -7.50 3.70 -6.64
CA ASP A 166 -8.31 2.48 -6.82
C ASP A 166 -7.61 1.43 -7.68
N LYS A 167 -6.56 1.80 -8.42
CA LYS A 167 -5.81 0.90 -9.31
C LYS A 167 -4.54 0.36 -8.67
N PRO A 168 -4.42 -0.97 -8.49
CA PRO A 168 -3.21 -1.60 -7.92
C PRO A 168 -1.92 -1.21 -8.65
N GLU A 169 -1.94 -1.09 -9.98
CA GLU A 169 -0.78 -0.72 -10.78
C GLU A 169 -0.25 0.69 -10.45
N ASN A 170 -1.15 1.65 -10.17
CA ASN A 170 -0.79 3.01 -9.77
C ASN A 170 -0.16 3.03 -8.37
N ILE A 171 -0.62 2.16 -7.48
CA ILE A 171 -0.03 1.97 -6.15
C ILE A 171 1.37 1.35 -6.25
N GLU A 172 1.57 0.38 -7.14
CA GLU A 172 2.90 -0.19 -7.38
C GLU A 172 3.88 0.82 -7.98
N GLY A 173 3.41 1.71 -8.86
CA GLY A 173 4.19 2.85 -9.36
C GLY A 173 4.63 3.80 -8.24
N ALA A 174 3.72 4.19 -7.35
CA ALA A 174 4.02 5.06 -6.22
C ALA A 174 5.02 4.43 -5.23
N LYS A 175 4.83 3.14 -4.90
CA LYS A 175 5.77 2.40 -4.05
C LYS A 175 7.16 2.30 -4.66
N ALA A 176 7.26 2.17 -6.00
CA ALA A 176 8.54 2.08 -6.69
C ALA A 176 9.39 3.35 -6.54
N VAL A 177 8.77 4.53 -6.36
CA VAL A 177 9.47 5.80 -6.10
C VAL A 177 9.62 6.12 -4.61
N GLY A 178 9.23 5.21 -3.72
CA GLY A 178 9.42 5.33 -2.27
C GLY A 178 8.22 5.90 -1.49
N MET A 179 7.05 6.08 -2.12
CA MET A 179 5.84 6.47 -1.40
C MET A 179 5.20 5.27 -0.70
N TYR A 180 4.44 5.54 0.35
CA TYR A 180 3.47 4.57 0.85
C TYR A 180 2.28 4.55 -0.12
N GLY A 181 1.60 3.40 -0.25
CA GLY A 181 0.48 3.26 -1.18
C GLY A 181 -0.61 2.35 -0.62
N ILE A 182 -1.86 2.80 -0.74
CA ILE A 182 -3.07 2.10 -0.31
C ILE A 182 -3.99 1.96 -1.52
N VAL A 183 -4.34 0.71 -1.87
CA VAL A 183 -5.37 0.47 -2.89
C VAL A 183 -6.72 0.79 -2.25
N TYR A 184 -7.44 1.74 -2.83
CA TYR A 184 -8.71 2.22 -2.29
C TYR A 184 -9.87 1.33 -2.72
N GLU A 185 -10.56 0.74 -1.74
CA GLU A 185 -11.82 0.03 -1.98
C GLU A 185 -13.02 0.79 -1.42
N ASN A 186 -12.85 1.38 -0.24
CA ASN A 186 -13.84 2.20 0.45
C ASN A 186 -13.19 2.95 1.61
N THR A 187 -13.84 4.00 2.10
CA THR A 187 -13.33 4.85 3.20
C THR A 187 -13.02 4.05 4.48
N ARG A 188 -13.81 3.02 4.81
CA ARG A 188 -13.55 2.23 6.02
C ARG A 188 -12.23 1.45 5.91
N GLN A 189 -11.99 0.79 4.78
CA GLN A 189 -10.73 0.09 4.51
C GLN A 189 -9.56 1.09 4.45
N LEU A 190 -9.74 2.24 3.78
CA LEU A 190 -8.76 3.30 3.75
C LEU A 190 -8.33 3.72 5.15
N LEU A 191 -9.28 4.06 6.03
CA LEU A 191 -8.96 4.51 7.39
C LEU A 191 -8.25 3.43 8.20
N HIS A 192 -8.66 2.16 8.08
CA HIS A 192 -7.99 1.05 8.76
C HIS A 192 -6.53 0.88 8.33
N GLU A 193 -6.22 1.10 7.05
CA GLU A 193 -4.85 1.02 6.53
C GLU A 193 -4.04 2.30 6.73
N LEU A 194 -4.71 3.46 6.74
CA LEU A 194 -4.07 4.76 6.84
C LEU A 194 -3.71 5.12 8.29
N GLU A 195 -4.63 4.95 9.24
CA GLU A 195 -4.42 5.32 10.66
C GLU A 195 -3.07 4.85 11.25
N PRO A 196 -2.63 3.59 11.04
CA PRO A 196 -1.33 3.14 11.53
C PRO A 196 -0.17 4.02 11.04
N LEU A 197 -0.21 4.46 9.78
CA LEU A 197 0.82 5.32 9.18
C LEU A 197 0.83 6.74 9.77
N LEU A 198 -0.28 7.14 10.41
CA LEU A 198 -0.50 8.47 10.98
C LEU A 198 -0.20 8.55 12.48
N LEU A 199 -0.01 7.40 13.15
CA LEU A 199 0.27 7.39 14.58
C LEU A 199 1.69 7.94 14.83
N PRO A 200 1.88 8.87 15.78
CA PRO A 200 3.22 9.25 16.20
C PRO A 200 3.86 8.04 16.90
N TYR A 201 4.79 7.39 16.19
CA TYR A 201 5.57 6.29 16.75
C TYR A 201 7.07 6.59 16.65
N THR A 202 7.83 6.00 17.56
CA THR A 202 9.27 5.81 17.38
C THR A 202 9.54 4.34 17.07
N PHE A 203 10.53 4.10 16.23
CA PHE A 203 11.06 2.76 15.98
C PHE A 203 12.55 2.82 16.25
N GLU A 204 12.95 2.23 17.37
CA GLU A 204 14.29 2.37 17.93
C GLU A 204 14.88 1.01 18.27
N GLN A 205 16.21 0.92 18.21
CA GLN A 205 16.91 -0.30 18.61
C GLN A 205 16.70 -0.51 20.11
N ALA A 206 16.35 -1.73 20.49
CA ALA A 206 16.11 -2.10 21.87
C ALA A 206 17.41 -2.01 22.69
N THR A 207 17.26 -1.57 23.94
CA THR A 207 18.31 -1.48 24.95
C THR A 207 17.99 -2.42 26.11
N PRO A 208 18.96 -2.72 27.01
CA PRO A 208 18.69 -3.53 28.19
C PRO A 208 17.52 -3.02 29.04
N ASP A 209 17.29 -1.71 29.08
CA ASP A 209 16.16 -1.09 29.81
C ASP A 209 14.80 -1.50 29.24
N ASN A 210 14.73 -1.94 27.96
CA ASN A 210 13.50 -2.38 27.32
C ASN A 210 13.20 -3.87 27.56
N GLU A 211 14.17 -4.67 28.02
CA GLU A 211 14.09 -6.14 28.03
C GLU A 211 12.84 -6.68 28.72
N THR A 212 12.51 -6.11 29.89
CA THR A 212 11.36 -6.57 30.69
C THR A 212 10.03 -6.29 29.98
N GLU A 213 9.89 -5.10 29.39
CA GLU A 213 8.67 -4.71 28.68
C GLU A 213 8.50 -5.52 27.39
N ILE A 214 9.59 -5.70 26.63
CA ILE A 214 9.61 -6.53 25.44
C ILE A 214 9.22 -7.97 25.78
N TRP A 215 9.80 -8.52 26.85
CA TRP A 215 9.46 -9.87 27.28
C TRP A 215 7.98 -10.01 27.60
N ASN A 216 7.40 -9.07 28.33
CA ASN A 216 5.97 -9.11 28.64
C ASN A 216 5.10 -9.12 27.37
N ILE A 217 5.44 -8.31 26.36
CA ILE A 217 4.69 -8.26 25.09
C ILE A 217 4.81 -9.58 24.32
N VAL A 218 6.03 -10.10 24.18
CA VAL A 218 6.28 -11.36 23.44
C VAL A 218 5.66 -12.55 24.18
N HIS A 219 5.79 -12.61 25.50
CA HIS A 219 5.19 -13.66 26.32
C HIS A 219 3.66 -13.63 26.23
N GLN A 220 3.05 -12.45 26.33
CA GLN A 220 1.60 -12.33 26.21
C GLN A 220 1.11 -12.78 24.82
N ALA A 221 1.83 -12.41 23.75
CA ALA A 221 1.52 -12.88 22.41
C ALA A 221 1.66 -14.41 22.29
N ALA A 222 2.67 -15.01 22.93
CA ALA A 222 2.84 -16.46 23.05
C ALA A 222 1.65 -17.14 23.73
N LEU A 223 1.23 -16.63 24.90
CA LEU A 223 0.07 -17.13 25.63
C LEU A 223 -1.22 -17.04 24.81
N ASP A 224 -1.41 -15.95 24.06
CA ASP A 224 -2.59 -15.79 23.20
C ASP A 224 -2.58 -16.71 21.98
N MET A 225 -1.41 -16.98 21.40
CA MET A 225 -1.26 -18.01 20.35
C MET A 225 -1.63 -19.40 20.89
N ALA A 226 -1.11 -19.77 22.06
CA ALA A 226 -1.41 -21.05 22.72
C ALA A 226 -2.91 -21.19 23.03
N ARG A 227 -3.55 -20.15 23.58
CA ARG A 227 -5.01 -20.11 23.83
C ARG A 227 -5.84 -20.29 22.56
N LYS A 228 -5.35 -19.80 21.42
CA LYS A 228 -5.98 -19.95 20.09
C LYS A 228 -5.64 -21.30 19.43
N GLY A 229 -4.93 -22.20 20.11
CA GLY A 229 -4.56 -23.51 19.60
C GLY A 229 -3.50 -23.46 18.49
N ARG A 230 -2.65 -22.43 18.48
CA ARG A 230 -1.54 -22.31 17.52
C ARG A 230 -0.26 -22.85 18.11
N HIS A 231 0.55 -23.48 17.26
CA HIS A 231 1.73 -24.23 17.67
C HIS A 231 3.04 -23.51 17.33
N GLN A 232 2.98 -22.19 17.08
CA GLN A 232 4.19 -21.44 16.75
C GLN A 232 4.98 -21.09 17.98
N TRP A 233 4.30 -20.51 18.97
CA TRP A 233 4.81 -20.10 20.28
C TRP A 233 3.93 -20.72 21.36
N ASP A 234 4.52 -20.93 22.53
CA ASP A 234 3.87 -21.52 23.70
C ASP A 234 4.29 -20.78 24.98
N GLU A 235 3.90 -21.29 26.14
CA GLU A 235 4.21 -20.68 27.43
C GLU A 235 5.71 -20.61 27.74
N ASN A 236 6.56 -21.41 27.07
CA ASN A 236 8.00 -21.49 27.29
C ASN A 236 8.82 -20.90 26.12
N TYR A 237 8.22 -20.70 24.94
CA TYR A 237 8.89 -20.22 23.74
C TYR A 237 8.17 -19.05 23.07
N PRO A 238 8.86 -17.92 22.73
CA PRO A 238 10.29 -17.70 22.85
C PRO A 238 10.72 -17.47 24.31
N PRO A 239 11.85 -18.03 24.77
CA PRO A 239 12.34 -17.80 26.12
C PRO A 239 12.93 -16.38 26.24
N ARG A 240 12.95 -15.83 27.46
CA ARG A 240 13.40 -14.47 27.75
C ARG A 240 14.84 -14.23 27.27
N GLU A 241 15.68 -15.25 27.32
CA GLU A 241 17.07 -15.22 26.86
C GLU A 241 17.17 -14.85 25.38
N HIS A 242 16.22 -15.26 24.53
CA HIS A 242 16.24 -14.86 23.11
C HIS A 242 16.12 -13.34 22.94
N ILE A 243 15.38 -12.68 23.83
CA ILE A 243 15.20 -11.22 23.81
C ILE A 243 16.49 -10.53 24.28
N ALA A 244 17.13 -11.06 25.32
CA ALA A 244 18.44 -10.57 25.75
C ALA A 244 19.49 -10.69 24.62
N HIS A 245 19.54 -11.82 23.91
CA HIS A 245 20.45 -12.01 22.78
C HIS A 245 20.16 -11.06 21.61
N ASP A 246 18.89 -10.75 21.34
CA ASP A 246 18.53 -9.75 20.32
C ASP A 246 19.05 -8.36 20.66
N ILE A 247 18.93 -7.96 21.92
CA ILE A 247 19.41 -6.67 22.43
C ILE A 247 20.95 -6.64 22.36
N GLU A 248 21.62 -7.67 22.86
CA GLU A 248 23.09 -7.77 22.89
C GLU A 248 23.70 -7.72 21.48
N ARG A 249 23.06 -8.36 20.49
CA ARG A 249 23.51 -8.32 19.09
C ARG A 249 23.08 -7.06 18.34
N GLY A 250 22.25 -6.21 18.95
CA GLY A 250 21.70 -5.02 18.29
C GLY A 250 20.69 -5.32 17.18
N ASN A 251 20.03 -6.48 17.26
CA ASN A 251 19.03 -6.94 16.31
C ASN A 251 17.59 -6.68 16.79
N GLY A 252 17.37 -6.43 18.09
CA GLY A 252 16.05 -6.13 18.64
C GLY A 252 15.62 -4.68 18.38
N TYR A 253 14.35 -4.48 18.03
CA TYR A 253 13.76 -3.16 17.81
C TYR A 253 12.39 -3.05 18.48
N VAL A 254 12.15 -1.90 19.12
CA VAL A 254 10.87 -1.55 19.76
C VAL A 254 10.16 -0.44 18.99
N MET A 255 8.87 -0.63 18.81
CA MET A 255 7.95 0.40 18.35
C MET A 255 7.25 1.00 19.55
N LYS A 256 7.43 2.31 19.77
CA LYS A 256 6.73 3.03 20.84
C LYS A 256 5.69 3.97 20.29
N LEU A 257 4.49 3.95 20.87
CA LEU A 257 3.43 4.92 20.61
C LEU A 257 3.20 5.72 21.89
N ASN A 258 3.24 7.05 21.81
CA ASN A 258 3.11 7.94 22.97
C ASN A 258 4.08 7.61 24.14
N GLY A 259 5.25 7.05 23.83
CA GLY A 259 6.26 6.65 24.82
C GLY A 259 6.10 5.25 25.40
N GLU A 260 5.00 4.54 25.12
CA GLU A 260 4.75 3.16 25.55
C GLU A 260 5.16 2.16 24.47
N THR A 261 5.72 1.00 24.84
CA THR A 261 6.06 -0.01 23.83
C THR A 261 4.80 -0.70 23.33
N ALA A 262 4.53 -0.50 22.04
CA ALA A 262 3.37 -1.05 21.35
C ALA A 262 3.70 -2.29 20.54
N GLY A 263 4.97 -2.50 20.19
CA GLY A 263 5.40 -3.67 19.44
C GLY A 263 6.91 -3.93 19.48
N TYR A 264 7.28 -5.14 19.12
CA TYR A 264 8.65 -5.62 19.08
C TYR A 264 8.88 -6.50 17.84
N THR A 265 10.09 -6.44 17.30
CA THR A 265 10.60 -7.43 16.34
C THR A 265 12.13 -7.48 16.41
N ALA A 266 12.69 -8.64 16.11
CA ALA A 266 14.12 -8.77 15.84
C ALA A 266 14.37 -8.77 14.32
N VAL A 267 15.26 -7.90 13.86
CA VAL A 267 15.72 -7.83 12.47
C VAL A 267 17.19 -8.23 12.45
N SER A 268 17.47 -9.48 12.09
CA SER A 268 18.81 -10.07 12.08
C SER A 268 19.43 -10.01 10.68
N PHE A 269 20.74 -9.81 10.62
CA PHE A 269 21.55 -9.90 9.40
C PHE A 269 22.59 -11.03 9.46
N ASP A 270 22.49 -11.88 10.49
CA ASP A 270 23.48 -12.93 10.78
C ASP A 270 23.23 -14.21 9.95
N GLY A 271 22.16 -14.24 9.16
CA GLY A 271 21.63 -15.45 8.51
C GLY A 271 20.76 -16.31 9.44
N GLU A 272 20.14 -17.35 8.88
CA GLU A 272 19.32 -18.31 9.62
C GLU A 272 19.73 -19.74 9.20
N PRO A 273 20.39 -20.52 10.08
CA PRO A 273 20.86 -21.88 9.75
C PRO A 273 19.76 -22.79 9.18
N SER A 274 18.52 -22.65 9.66
CA SER A 274 17.39 -23.46 9.15
C SER A 274 17.05 -23.16 7.68
N TYR A 275 17.50 -22.03 7.12
CA TYR A 275 17.27 -21.66 5.72
C TYR A 275 18.27 -22.29 4.75
N GLU A 276 19.41 -22.80 5.23
CA GLU A 276 20.41 -23.50 4.41
C GLU A 276 19.86 -24.82 3.86
N GLN A 277 18.90 -25.43 4.57
CA GLN A 277 18.29 -26.71 4.22
C GLN A 277 16.85 -26.56 3.71
N LEU A 278 16.51 -25.40 3.13
CA LEU A 278 15.17 -25.13 2.60
C LEU A 278 14.71 -26.23 1.63
N LYS A 279 13.51 -26.75 1.85
CA LYS A 279 12.78 -27.56 0.85
C LYS A 279 11.99 -26.62 -0.05
N GLY A 280 12.65 -26.14 -1.08
CA GLY A 280 12.13 -25.16 -2.02
C GLY A 280 13.26 -24.40 -2.71
N ARG A 281 12.99 -23.16 -3.14
CA ARG A 281 14.00 -22.29 -3.74
C ARG A 281 13.73 -20.84 -3.34
N TRP A 282 14.77 -20.17 -2.85
CA TRP A 282 14.77 -18.73 -2.61
C TRP A 282 14.69 -17.96 -3.95
N LEU A 283 14.10 -16.77 -3.92
CA LEU A 283 14.02 -15.86 -5.07
C LEU A 283 15.40 -15.32 -5.46
N SER A 284 16.31 -15.19 -4.50
CA SER A 284 17.66 -14.68 -4.72
C SER A 284 18.69 -15.32 -3.78
N ASP A 285 19.95 -15.28 -4.18
CA ASP A 285 21.11 -15.64 -3.35
C ASP A 285 21.79 -14.39 -2.74
N GLN A 286 21.11 -13.25 -2.75
CA GLN A 286 21.63 -12.00 -2.20
C GLN A 286 21.67 -12.02 -0.67
N PRO A 287 22.50 -11.18 -0.03
CA PRO A 287 22.39 -10.91 1.39
C PRO A 287 20.96 -10.56 1.78
N TYR A 288 20.47 -11.13 2.88
CA TYR A 288 19.11 -10.97 3.35
C TYR A 288 19.09 -10.61 4.84
N ALA A 289 18.00 -9.96 5.26
CA ALA A 289 17.64 -9.87 6.67
C ALA A 289 16.62 -10.94 7.02
N THR A 290 16.60 -11.38 8.27
CA THR A 290 15.53 -12.23 8.81
C THR A 290 14.74 -11.48 9.86
N MET A 291 13.41 -11.51 9.76
CA MET A 291 12.53 -10.98 10.80
C MET A 291 12.05 -12.09 11.74
N HIS A 292 12.27 -11.91 13.03
CA HIS A 292 11.79 -12.82 14.08
C HIS A 292 10.98 -12.09 15.14
N ARG A 293 10.28 -12.86 15.98
CA ARG A 293 9.65 -12.38 17.23
C ARG A 293 8.77 -11.14 17.03
N ILE A 294 7.99 -11.14 15.94
CA ILE A 294 7.05 -10.06 15.64
C ILE A 294 5.89 -10.14 16.62
N ALA A 295 5.78 -9.18 17.53
CA ALA A 295 4.75 -9.12 18.55
C ALA A 295 4.19 -7.70 18.69
N ILE A 296 2.86 -7.60 18.84
CA ILE A 296 2.15 -6.34 19.11
C ILE A 296 1.45 -6.48 20.46
N ALA A 297 1.56 -5.47 21.31
CA ALA A 297 0.87 -5.40 22.58
C ALA A 297 -0.66 -5.43 22.37
N GLU A 298 -1.39 -6.17 23.21
CA GLU A 298 -2.83 -6.43 23.09
C GLU A 298 -3.67 -5.15 22.94
N ALA A 299 -3.33 -4.10 23.71
CA ALA A 299 -3.99 -2.79 23.66
C ALA A 299 -3.95 -2.13 22.27
N TYR A 300 -3.04 -2.57 21.40
CA TYR A 300 -2.78 -2.01 20.08
C TYR A 300 -3.11 -2.98 18.92
N HIS A 301 -3.74 -4.13 19.21
CA HIS A 301 -4.19 -5.06 18.17
C HIS A 301 -5.21 -4.40 17.22
N GLY A 302 -5.22 -4.85 15.96
CA GLY A 302 -6.13 -4.33 14.93
C GLY A 302 -5.83 -2.91 14.45
N ARG A 303 -4.70 -2.32 14.86
CA ARG A 303 -4.27 -0.96 14.44
C ARG A 303 -3.14 -0.98 13.42
N GLY A 304 -3.02 -2.03 12.62
CA GLY A 304 -2.02 -2.16 11.55
C GLY A 304 -0.53 -2.09 11.97
N LEU A 305 -0.21 -2.09 13.28
CA LEU A 305 1.19 -1.90 13.74
C LEU A 305 2.15 -3.01 13.26
N ALA A 306 1.67 -4.24 13.04
CA ALA A 306 2.49 -5.30 12.48
C ALA A 306 3.01 -4.92 11.08
N ARG A 307 2.18 -4.31 10.23
CA ARG A 307 2.58 -3.80 8.91
C ARG A 307 3.64 -2.69 9.01
N LEU A 308 3.53 -1.83 10.02
CA LEU A 308 4.56 -0.82 10.29
C LEU A 308 5.90 -1.45 10.67
N LEU A 309 5.91 -2.52 11.48
CA LEU A 309 7.16 -3.23 11.82
C LEU A 309 7.89 -3.74 10.57
N PHE A 310 7.16 -4.33 9.62
CA PHE A 310 7.74 -4.74 8.32
C PHE A 310 8.26 -3.55 7.53
N THR A 311 7.51 -2.44 7.49
CA THR A 311 7.92 -1.24 6.74
C THR A 311 9.20 -0.63 7.30
N GLU A 312 9.33 -0.60 8.63
CA GLU A 312 10.55 -0.14 9.29
C GLU A 312 11.73 -1.11 9.08
N ALA A 313 11.48 -2.42 9.10
CA ALA A 313 12.50 -3.41 8.76
C ALA A 313 13.00 -3.23 7.31
N GLU A 314 12.11 -2.99 6.35
CA GLU A 314 12.47 -2.63 4.98
C GLU A 314 13.32 -1.36 4.91
N ARG A 315 12.97 -0.34 5.70
CA ARG A 315 13.75 0.91 5.79
C ARG A 315 15.17 0.65 6.33
N ILE A 316 15.32 -0.20 7.35
CA ILE A 316 16.64 -0.60 7.87
C ILE A 316 17.44 -1.35 6.79
N CYS A 317 16.81 -2.31 6.11
CA CYS A 317 17.45 -3.07 5.03
C CYS A 317 17.94 -2.17 3.90
N ARG A 318 17.09 -1.22 3.45
CA ARG A 318 17.46 -0.23 2.42
C ARG A 318 18.66 0.63 2.85
N LYS A 319 18.66 1.12 4.09
CA LYS A 319 19.81 1.88 4.65
C LYS A 319 21.10 1.07 4.70
N ARG A 320 20.99 -0.25 4.93
CA ARG A 320 22.13 -1.18 4.94
C ARG A 320 22.46 -1.77 3.56
N GLN A 321 21.77 -1.34 2.49
CA GLN A 321 21.92 -1.88 1.14
C GLN A 321 21.64 -3.40 1.04
N ILE A 322 20.77 -3.91 1.90
CA ILE A 322 20.31 -5.30 1.89
C ILE A 322 19.04 -5.36 1.05
N GLY A 323 19.09 -6.15 -0.02
CA GLY A 323 18.05 -6.24 -1.06
C GLY A 323 16.99 -7.31 -0.83
N SER A 324 17.05 -8.08 0.26
CA SER A 324 16.13 -9.19 0.52
C SER A 324 15.74 -9.27 2.00
N ILE A 325 14.48 -9.61 2.27
CA ILE A 325 13.99 -9.99 3.60
C ILE A 325 13.40 -11.38 3.50
N ARG A 326 13.83 -12.27 4.41
CA ARG A 326 13.27 -13.60 4.60
C ARG A 326 12.55 -13.69 5.92
N ILE A 327 11.49 -14.49 5.95
CA ILE A 327 10.72 -14.78 7.16
C ILE A 327 10.17 -16.19 7.05
N ASP A 328 9.98 -16.83 8.19
CA ASP A 328 9.18 -18.04 8.26
C ASP A 328 8.06 -17.90 9.28
N THR A 329 6.98 -18.63 9.01
CA THR A 329 5.86 -18.72 9.93
C THR A 329 5.22 -20.09 9.89
N ASN A 330 4.37 -20.34 10.87
CA ASN A 330 3.68 -21.61 10.99
C ASN A 330 2.46 -21.69 10.06
N TYR A 331 2.08 -22.90 9.64
CA TYR A 331 0.93 -23.09 8.74
C TYR A 331 -0.41 -22.66 9.37
N ASP A 332 -0.50 -22.65 10.71
CA ASP A 332 -1.66 -22.28 11.49
C ASP A 332 -1.66 -20.79 11.92
N ASN A 333 -0.63 -20.02 11.55
CA ASN A 333 -0.60 -18.57 11.78
C ASN A 333 -1.20 -17.81 10.59
N VAL A 334 -2.52 -17.93 10.44
CA VAL A 334 -3.29 -17.39 9.31
C VAL A 334 -3.11 -15.88 9.17
N GLU A 335 -3.06 -15.12 10.26
CA GLU A 335 -2.88 -13.67 10.24
C GLU A 335 -1.50 -13.27 9.72
N MET A 336 -0.43 -13.97 10.15
CA MET A 336 0.90 -13.73 9.60
C MET A 336 0.97 -14.13 8.13
N LEU A 337 0.39 -15.26 7.74
CA LEU A 337 0.34 -15.71 6.35
C LEU A 337 -0.40 -14.71 5.45
N HIS A 338 -1.52 -14.15 5.92
CA HIS A 338 -2.23 -13.10 5.21
C HIS A 338 -1.42 -11.80 5.14
N LEU A 339 -0.79 -11.40 6.25
CA LEU A 339 0.02 -10.19 6.29
C LEU A 339 1.22 -10.25 5.33
N ILE A 340 1.97 -11.35 5.31
CA ILE A 340 3.13 -11.49 4.41
C ILE A 340 2.71 -11.49 2.94
N ASP A 341 1.56 -12.10 2.59
CA ASP A 341 1.00 -12.08 1.24
C ASP A 341 0.63 -10.65 0.82
N CYS A 342 -0.10 -9.92 1.67
CA CYS A 342 -0.44 -8.52 1.43
C CYS A 342 0.78 -7.58 1.37
N LEU A 343 1.91 -7.99 1.94
CA LEU A 343 3.17 -7.25 1.88
C LEU A 343 4.04 -7.65 0.69
N GLY A 344 3.59 -8.57 -0.16
CA GLY A 344 4.29 -8.98 -1.38
C GLY A 344 5.46 -9.94 -1.13
N PHE A 345 5.44 -10.70 -0.03
CA PHE A 345 6.36 -11.82 0.14
C PHE A 345 5.91 -13.00 -0.72
N THR A 346 6.87 -13.70 -1.32
CA THR A 346 6.62 -14.91 -2.09
C THR A 346 6.98 -16.13 -1.25
N ARG A 347 6.08 -17.12 -1.20
CA ARG A 347 6.37 -18.42 -0.60
C ARG A 347 7.47 -19.14 -1.38
N CYS A 348 8.57 -19.46 -0.71
CA CYS A 348 9.77 -20.04 -1.32
C CYS A 348 9.93 -21.54 -1.03
N GLY A 349 9.38 -22.02 0.10
CA GLY A 349 9.51 -23.43 0.48
C GLY A 349 9.16 -23.69 1.93
N LEU A 350 9.74 -24.76 2.47
CA LEU A 350 9.60 -25.19 3.85
C LEU A 350 10.97 -25.25 4.52
N CYS A 351 11.10 -24.66 5.70
CA CYS A 351 12.26 -24.81 6.58
C CYS A 351 11.87 -25.58 7.85
N TYR A 352 12.87 -26.03 8.59
CA TYR A 352 12.66 -26.91 9.73
C TYR A 352 13.48 -26.46 10.93
N TYR A 353 12.86 -26.54 12.09
CA TYR A 353 13.48 -26.28 13.39
C TYR A 353 13.43 -27.55 14.24
N ASP A 354 14.43 -27.74 15.09
CA ASP A 354 14.38 -28.75 16.14
C ASP A 354 13.83 -28.11 17.40
N HIS A 355 12.71 -28.62 17.89
CA HIS A 355 12.09 -28.20 19.14
C HIS A 355 11.82 -29.45 19.98
N GLU A 356 12.54 -29.60 21.09
CA GLU A 356 12.45 -30.75 22.00
C GLU A 356 12.60 -32.11 21.30
N GLY A 357 13.48 -32.21 20.30
CA GLY A 357 13.73 -33.43 19.53
C GLY A 357 12.66 -33.74 18.48
N ARG A 358 11.72 -32.81 18.25
CA ARG A 358 10.74 -32.88 17.16
C ARG A 358 11.08 -31.88 16.08
N LYS A 359 11.00 -32.34 14.84
CA LYS A 359 11.17 -31.49 13.67
C LYS A 359 9.89 -30.70 13.41
N VAL A 360 9.95 -29.38 13.62
CA VAL A 360 8.84 -28.45 13.39
C VAL A 360 9.01 -27.83 12.02
N GLU A 361 7.98 -27.94 11.18
CA GLU A 361 7.96 -27.36 9.84
C GLU A 361 7.43 -25.93 9.87
N ARG A 362 8.08 -25.03 9.12
CA ARG A 362 7.62 -23.66 8.89
C ARG A 362 7.60 -23.33 7.40
N ILE A 363 6.65 -22.49 7.00
CA ILE A 363 6.55 -21.94 5.65
C ILE A 363 7.54 -20.79 5.56
N ALA A 364 8.49 -20.89 4.64
CA ALA A 364 9.52 -19.87 4.40
C ALA A 364 9.14 -18.99 3.20
N CYS A 365 9.24 -17.68 3.38
CA CYS A 365 8.87 -16.66 2.41
C CYS A 365 9.99 -15.61 2.25
N GLU A 366 10.10 -15.04 1.05
CA GLU A 366 11.09 -14.01 0.73
C GLU A 366 10.43 -12.84 0.00
N LYS A 367 10.87 -11.62 0.31
CA LYS A 367 10.56 -10.40 -0.43
C LYS A 367 11.84 -9.74 -0.91
N LEU A 368 11.93 -9.49 -2.21
CA LEU A 368 13.00 -8.70 -2.81
C LEU A 368 12.66 -7.22 -2.69
N LEU A 369 13.57 -6.44 -2.14
CA LEU A 369 13.47 -5.00 -2.02
C LEU A 369 14.06 -4.35 -3.28
N LYS A 370 13.21 -3.71 -4.09
CA LYS A 370 13.68 -2.92 -5.23
C LYS A 370 14.62 -1.83 -4.72
N HIS A 371 15.86 -1.77 -5.23
CA HIS A 371 16.76 -0.65 -4.96
C HIS A 371 16.12 0.63 -5.49
N GLY A 372 15.71 1.52 -4.59
CA GLY A 372 15.43 2.89 -5.00
C GLY A 372 16.75 3.47 -5.49
N LYS A 373 16.77 4.04 -6.70
CA LYS A 373 17.87 4.93 -7.07
C LYS A 373 17.85 6.06 -6.04
N LEU A 374 18.93 6.18 -5.26
CA LEU A 374 19.16 7.31 -4.35
C LEU A 374 19.10 8.62 -5.13
#